data_AF-A0A6V7ILM1-F1
#
_entry.id   AF-A0A6V7ILM1-F1
#
_cell.length_a   1.000
_cell.length_b   1.000
_cell.length_c   1.000
_cell.angle_alpha   90.00
_cell.angle_beta   90.00
_cell.angle_gamma   90.00
#
_symmetry.space_group_name_H-M   'P 1'
#
loop_
_entity.id
_entity.type
_entity.pdbx_description
1 polymer ?
#
loop_
_entity_poly.entity_id
_entity_poly.type
_entity_poly.pdbx_seq_one_letter_code
_entity_poly.pdbx_strand_id
1 'polypeptide(L)' 'CPSTNDYTCNSGQCILKTRFCDGYEDCEDGSDEPSGCRGRCNKHEFTCR' A
#
# COMPACT_ATOMS: atom_id res chain seq x y z
N CYS A 1 11.66 -8.69 3.03
CA CYS A 1 11.93 -7.24 3.15
C CYS A 1 12.69 -6.99 4.44
N PRO A 2 13.85 -6.32 4.40
CA PRO A 2 14.78 -6.27 5.53
C PRO A 2 14.45 -5.18 6.56
N SER A 3 13.63 -4.18 6.22
CA SER A 3 13.36 -3.03 7.10
C SER A 3 11.94 -3.06 7.66
N THR A 4 11.78 -2.54 8.87
CA THR A 4 10.46 -2.39 9.53
C THR A 4 9.51 -1.47 8.76
N ASN A 5 10.06 -0.61 7.90
CA ASN A 5 9.33 0.32 7.04
C ASN A 5 9.06 -0.24 5.64
N ASP A 6 9.34 -1.51 5.37
CA ASP A 6 9.04 -2.14 4.09
C ASP A 6 7.74 -2.96 4.17
N TYR A 7 7.03 -3.05 3.05
CA TYR A 7 5.85 -3.87 2.83
C TYR A 7 6.17 -4.93 1.77
N THR A 8 5.77 -6.17 2.03
CA THR A 8 5.91 -7.27 1.08
C THR A 8 4.65 -7.36 0.22
N CYS A 9 4.79 -7.11 -1.08
CA CYS A 9 3.78 -7.35 -2.09
C CYS A 9 3.37 -8.83 -2.13
N ASN A 10 2.19 -9.12 -2.68
CA ASN A 10 1.74 -10.49 -2.90
C ASN A 10 2.57 -11.24 -3.94
N SER A 11 3.16 -10.51 -4.90
CA SER A 11 4.15 -11.03 -5.85
C SER A 11 5.50 -11.39 -5.18
N GLY A 12 5.72 -10.97 -3.92
CA GLY A 12 6.97 -11.20 -3.18
C GLY A 12 7.98 -10.05 -3.29
N GLN A 13 7.68 -9.03 -4.09
CA GLN A 13 8.42 -7.77 -4.15
C GLN A 13 8.36 -7.03 -2.80
N CYS A 14 9.41 -6.31 -2.47
CA CYS A 14 9.46 -5.45 -1.29
C CYS A 14 9.41 -3.98 -1.72
N ILE A 15 8.41 -3.26 -1.23
CA ILE A 15 8.26 -1.82 -1.42
C ILE A 15 8.29 -1.12 -0.06
N LEU A 16 8.34 0.21 -0.04
CA LEU A 16 8.20 0.95 1.21
C LEU A 16 6.74 0.89 1.69
N LYS A 17 6.50 0.82 2.99
CA LYS A 17 5.15 0.96 3.60
C LYS A 17 4.50 2.29 3.26
N THR A 18 5.29 3.31 2.91
CA THR A 18 4.76 4.60 2.44
C THR A 18 4.20 4.53 1.03
N ARG A 19 4.57 3.51 0.25
CA ARG A 19 4.06 3.21 -1.09
C ARG A 19 2.84 2.30 -1.08
N PHE A 20 2.58 1.63 0.04
CA PHE A 20 1.31 0.93 0.21
C PHE A 20 0.18 1.96 0.30
N CYS A 21 -0.83 1.85 -0.56
CA CYS A 21 -1.96 2.77 -0.57
C CYS A 21 -1.55 4.23 -0.86
N ASP A 22 -0.71 4.43 -1.87
CA ASP A 22 -0.13 5.71 -2.27
C ASP A 22 -0.86 6.36 -3.46
N GLY A 23 -1.75 5.61 -4.12
CA GLY A 23 -2.39 6.01 -5.38
C GLY A 23 -1.58 5.60 -6.62
N TYR A 24 -0.47 4.87 -6.43
CA TYR A 24 0.40 4.38 -7.48
C TYR A 24 0.68 2.90 -7.30
N GLU A 25 0.58 2.15 -8.39
CA GLU A 25 0.94 0.73 -8.46
C GLU A 25 2.48 0.60 -8.39
N ASP A 26 3.01 0.39 -7.18
CA ASP A 26 4.43 0.14 -6.95
C ASP A 26 4.73 -1.37 -6.91
N CYS A 27 3.77 -2.24 -6.56
CA CYS A 27 3.92 -3.69 -6.73
C CYS A 27 3.62 -4.10 -8.18
N GLU A 28 4.41 -5.02 -8.72
CA GLU A 28 4.17 -5.62 -10.05
C GLU A 28 2.78 -6.27 -10.22
N ASP A 29 2.16 -6.68 -9.11
CA ASP A 29 0.82 -7.30 -9.06
C ASP A 29 -0.29 -6.31 -8.64
N GLY A 30 0.05 -5.03 -8.41
CA GLY A 30 -0.85 -4.01 -7.84
C GLY A 30 -1.40 -4.34 -6.45
N SER A 31 -0.75 -5.27 -5.76
CA SER A 31 -1.15 -5.73 -4.42
C SER A 31 -0.95 -4.69 -3.32
N ASP A 32 -0.19 -3.63 -3.58
CA ASP A 32 -0.07 -2.45 -2.73
C ASP A 32 -1.21 -1.45 -2.88
N GLU A 33 -1.99 -1.55 -3.95
CA GLU A 33 -3.10 -0.67 -4.32
C GLU A 33 -4.39 -1.46 -4.53
N PRO A 34 -4.85 -2.30 -3.57
CA PRO A 34 -6.11 -3.02 -3.74
C PRO A 34 -7.27 -2.02 -3.97
N SER A 35 -8.34 -2.42 -4.66
CA SER A 35 -9.47 -1.51 -4.95
C SER A 35 -10.20 -0.96 -3.70
N GLY A 36 -9.90 -1.50 -2.51
CA GLY A 36 -10.34 -0.98 -1.21
C GLY A 36 -9.28 -0.17 -0.46
N CYS A 37 -8.13 0.07 -1.10
CA CYS A 37 -7.05 0.88 -0.59
C CYS A 37 -7.40 2.32 -0.80
N ARG A 38 -7.78 2.95 0.30
CA ARG A 38 -8.11 4.35 0.32
C ARG A 38 -6.88 5.04 0.88
N GLY A 39 -6.01 5.51 -0.01
CA GLY A 39 -4.66 5.97 0.33
C GLY A 39 -4.61 6.90 1.53
N ARG A 40 -3.58 6.77 2.38
CA ARG A 40 -3.50 7.32 3.76
C ARG A 40 -4.81 7.93 4.27
N CYS A 41 -5.85 7.10 4.40
CA CYS A 41 -7.08 7.55 5.00
C CYS A 41 -6.74 7.91 6.45
N ASN A 42 -6.77 9.20 6.79
CA ASN A 42 -6.58 9.64 8.15
C ASN A 42 -7.60 8.87 9.00
N LYS A 43 -7.19 8.33 10.16
CA LYS A 43 -8.04 7.51 11.05
C LYS A 43 -9.35 8.19 11.52
N HIS A 44 -9.62 9.41 11.08
CA HIS A 44 -10.82 10.21 11.37
C HIS A 44 -11.77 10.39 10.18
N GLU A 45 -11.48 9.82 8.99
CA GLU A 45 -12.38 9.90 7.84
C GLU A 45 -13.16 8.59 7.69
N PHE A 46 -14.46 8.63 8.00
CA PHE A 46 -15.34 7.45 8.02
C PHE A 46 -15.67 6.89 6.63
N THR A 47 -15.26 7.53 5.53
CA THR A 47 -15.30 6.91 4.21
C THR A 47 -14.29 7.54 3.24
N CYS A 48 -13.16 6.91 2.95
CA CYS A 48 -12.33 7.35 1.83
C CYS A 48 -12.82 6.78 0.48
N ARG A 49 -14.00 7.20 0.03
CA ARG A 49 -14.85 6.56 -1.00
C ARG A 49 -14.24 5.51 -1.94
#